data_AF-A0A355FS82-F1
#
_entry.id   AF-A0A355FS82-F1
#
_cell.length_a   1.000
_cell.length_b   1.000
_cell.length_c   1.000
_cell.angle_alpha   90.00
_cell.angle_beta   90.00
_cell.angle_gamma   90.00
#
_symmetry.space_group_name_H-M   'P 1'
#
loop_
_entity.id
_entity.type
_entity.pdbx_description
1 polymer ?
#
loop_
_entity_poly.entity_id
_entity_poly.type
_entity_poly.pdbx_seq_one_letter_code
_entity_poly.pdbx_strand_id
1 'polypeptide(L)'
;MHRTFEEALQEQGRSDNRFFITPTIFNNLLWNAVVDSGDEFLLAQYSILDEVPIAFHPVSKGYDELHNLETDETLGVLRWFSAGYFNAVRREDGSLQLNDLRFGTFSGRAEDADDYIFRFKLRDHGLTEPYGFEVAQGGPPEETAEEMMMDLFNRARGLSPEDSPS
;
A
#
# COMPACT_ATOMS: atom_id res chain seq x y z
N MET A 1 9.84 14.36 -7.70
CA MET A 1 9.31 13.08 -7.18
C MET A 1 10.35 12.27 -6.45
N HIS A 2 11.28 11.55 -7.10
CA HIS A 2 12.26 10.75 -6.34
C HIS A 2 13.05 11.58 -5.30
N ARG A 3 13.67 12.68 -5.74
CA ARG A 3 14.36 13.63 -4.85
C ARG A 3 13.45 14.17 -3.73
N THR A 4 12.19 14.49 -4.06
CA THR A 4 11.21 15.02 -3.09
C THR A 4 10.96 14.04 -1.94
N PHE A 5 10.79 12.75 -2.24
CA PHE A 5 10.63 11.72 -1.21
C PHE A 5 11.94 11.46 -0.45
N GLU A 6 13.08 11.46 -1.14
CA GLU A 6 14.40 11.29 -0.52
C GLU A 6 14.71 12.41 0.51
N GLU A 7 14.45 13.66 0.14
CA GLU A 7 14.59 14.83 1.02
C GLU A 7 13.62 14.73 2.22
N ALA A 8 12.35 14.40 2.00
CA ALA A 8 11.38 14.24 3.09
C ALA A 8 11.74 13.10 4.07
N LEU A 9 12.27 11.99 3.56
CA LEU A 9 12.78 10.90 4.40
C LEU A 9 14.00 11.36 5.21
N GLN A 10 14.91 12.11 4.58
CA GLN A 10 16.09 12.64 5.27
C GLN A 10 15.71 13.62 6.39
N GLU A 11 14.80 14.55 6.13
CA GLU A 11 14.30 15.52 7.12
C GLU A 11 13.64 14.84 8.32
N GLN A 12 13.04 13.68 8.12
CA GLN A 12 12.39 12.88 9.17
C GLN A 12 13.31 11.81 9.78
N GLY A 13 14.62 11.82 9.47
CA GLY A 13 15.62 10.92 10.05
C GLY A 13 15.55 9.47 9.53
N ARG A 14 15.05 9.26 8.31
CA ARG A 14 14.81 7.95 7.68
C ARG A 14 15.63 7.75 6.38
N SER A 15 16.80 8.36 6.29
CA SER A 15 17.61 8.47 5.05
C SER A 15 18.10 7.13 4.46
N ASP A 16 18.21 6.08 5.26
CA ASP A 16 18.76 4.78 4.81
C ASP A 16 17.69 3.81 4.28
N ASN A 17 16.41 4.19 4.33
CA ASN A 17 15.32 3.30 3.98
C ASN A 17 15.18 3.14 2.47
N ARG A 18 14.98 1.89 2.03
CA ARG A 18 14.61 1.60 0.64
C ARG A 18 13.14 1.97 0.44
N PHE A 19 12.84 2.60 -0.69
CA PHE A 19 11.48 2.96 -1.04
C PHE A 19 11.19 2.75 -2.52
N PHE A 20 9.92 2.68 -2.85
CA PHE A 20 9.41 2.60 -4.21
C PHE A 20 8.36 3.69 -4.43
N ILE A 21 8.38 4.34 -5.60
CA ILE A 21 7.41 5.38 -5.96
C ILE A 21 6.67 5.02 -7.23
N THR A 22 5.38 5.29 -7.26
CA THR A 22 4.51 5.11 -8.43
C THR A 22 3.54 6.26 -8.55
N PRO A 23 3.16 6.68 -9.78
CA PRO A 23 1.98 7.50 -9.93
C PRO A 23 0.74 6.69 -9.52
N THR A 24 -0.23 7.34 -8.87
CA THR A 24 -1.55 6.75 -8.66
C THR A 24 -2.27 6.50 -10.00
N ILE A 25 -3.28 5.65 -9.96
CA ILE A 25 -4.07 5.31 -11.15
C ILE A 25 -4.71 6.56 -11.78
N PHE A 26 -4.76 6.58 -13.11
CA PHE A 26 -5.42 7.59 -13.94
C PHE A 26 -4.87 9.03 -13.88
N ASN A 27 -3.73 9.30 -13.23
CA ASN A 27 -3.14 10.63 -13.22
C ASN A 27 -1.61 10.62 -13.04
N ASN A 28 -0.97 11.78 -13.23
CA ASN A 28 0.47 12.00 -12.96
C ASN A 28 0.72 13.06 -11.87
N LEU A 29 -0.34 13.47 -11.17
CA LEU A 29 -0.31 14.53 -10.17
C LEU A 29 -0.02 13.97 -8.79
N LEU A 30 -0.68 12.88 -8.43
CA LEU A 30 -0.59 12.20 -7.15
C LEU A 30 0.29 10.95 -7.25
N TRP A 31 1.25 10.87 -6.36
CA TRP A 31 2.25 9.81 -6.29
C TRP A 31 2.14 9.08 -4.97
N ASN A 32 2.21 7.75 -5.04
CA ASN A 32 2.36 6.87 -3.90
C ASN A 32 3.85 6.61 -3.65
N ALA A 33 4.21 6.49 -2.38
CA ALA A 33 5.46 5.89 -1.95
C ALA A 33 5.18 4.78 -0.93
N VAL A 34 5.94 3.70 -1.05
CA VAL A 34 6.07 2.69 0.00
C VAL A 34 7.54 2.63 0.43
N VAL A 35 7.76 2.70 1.73
CA VAL A 35 9.09 2.69 2.36
C VAL A 35 9.20 1.44 3.22
N ASP A 36 10.23 0.62 3.01
CA ASP A 36 10.54 -0.49 3.91
C ASP A 36 11.35 0.05 5.10
N SER A 37 10.75 0.02 6.29
CA SER A 37 11.37 0.54 7.52
C SER A 37 11.84 -0.57 8.47
N GLY A 38 11.97 -1.80 7.96
CA GLY A 38 12.38 -2.95 8.76
C GLY A 38 11.18 -3.74 9.26
N ASP A 39 10.59 -3.33 10.38
CA ASP A 39 9.49 -4.07 11.01
C ASP A 39 8.13 -3.77 10.37
N GLU A 40 7.99 -2.59 9.75
CA GLU A 40 6.77 -2.13 9.11
C GLU A 40 7.06 -1.47 7.75
N PHE A 41 6.03 -1.28 6.95
CA PHE A 41 6.09 -0.38 5.81
C PHE A 41 5.56 0.99 6.20
N LEU A 42 6.00 2.03 5.51
CA LEU A 42 5.38 3.34 5.56
C LEU A 42 4.78 3.66 4.20
N LEU A 43 3.52 4.04 4.19
CA LEU A 43 2.82 4.54 3.03
C LEU A 43 2.85 6.06 3.03
N ALA A 44 2.98 6.66 1.86
CA ALA A 44 2.81 8.09 1.70
C ALA A 44 2.18 8.40 0.37
N GLN A 45 1.37 9.46 0.36
CA GLN A 45 0.81 10.05 -0.84
C GLN A 45 1.27 11.49 -0.94
N TYR A 46 1.69 11.90 -2.13
CA TYR A 46 2.11 13.27 -2.41
C TYR A 46 1.61 13.73 -3.77
N SER A 47 0.84 14.81 -3.79
CA SER A 47 0.50 15.53 -5.00
C SER A 47 1.56 16.58 -5.30
N ILE A 48 1.87 16.79 -6.58
CA ILE A 48 2.70 17.94 -6.99
C ILE A 48 2.09 19.30 -6.62
N LEU A 49 0.81 19.32 -6.23
CA LEU A 49 0.05 20.47 -5.77
C LEU A 49 0.01 20.61 -4.24
N ASP A 50 0.66 19.73 -3.48
CA ASP A 50 0.70 19.84 -2.02
C ASP A 50 1.52 21.05 -1.57
N GLU A 51 0.99 21.75 -0.57
CA GLU A 51 1.65 22.85 0.14
C GLU A 51 2.09 22.45 1.55
N VAL A 52 2.00 21.15 1.86
CA VAL A 52 2.31 20.56 3.17
C VAL A 52 3.42 19.51 3.05
N PRO A 53 4.19 19.26 4.12
CA PRO A 53 5.20 18.19 4.12
C PRO A 53 4.59 16.80 3.88
N ILE A 54 5.40 15.88 3.34
CA ILE A 54 4.99 14.49 3.13
C ILE A 54 4.74 13.82 4.49
N ALA A 55 3.52 13.29 4.67
CA ALA A 55 3.17 12.46 5.80
C ALA A 55 3.39 10.98 5.46
N PHE A 56 4.03 10.25 6.38
CA PHE A 56 4.24 8.82 6.30
C PHE A 56 3.33 8.09 7.30
N HIS A 57 2.60 7.10 6.81
CA HIS A 57 1.63 6.34 7.57
C HIS A 57 2.12 4.89 7.74
N PRO A 58 2.36 4.43 8.98
CA PRO A 58 2.82 3.07 9.23
C PRO A 58 1.76 2.04 8.87
N VAL A 59 2.18 0.92 8.32
CA VAL A 59 1.33 -0.24 8.05
C VAL A 59 2.08 -1.54 8.38
N SER A 60 1.41 -2.42 9.13
CA SER A 60 1.96 -3.73 9.48
C SER A 60 2.23 -4.56 8.23
N LYS A 61 3.32 -5.34 8.26
CA LYS A 61 3.60 -6.38 7.25
C LYS A 61 2.57 -7.51 7.30
N GLY A 62 1.99 -7.78 8.47
CA GLY A 62 0.97 -8.81 8.66
C GLY A 62 1.44 -10.23 8.39
N TYR A 63 2.76 -10.45 8.42
CA TYR A 63 3.38 -11.74 8.12
C TYR A 63 3.04 -12.84 9.14
N ASP A 64 2.64 -12.46 10.35
CA ASP A 64 2.19 -13.39 11.39
C ASP A 64 0.85 -14.07 11.05
N GLU A 65 0.07 -13.52 10.11
CA GLU A 65 -1.17 -14.13 9.61
C GLU A 65 -0.93 -15.26 8.61
N LEU A 66 0.32 -15.42 8.15
CA LEU A 66 0.72 -16.36 7.11
C LEU A 66 1.59 -17.48 7.70
N HIS A 67 1.40 -18.70 7.22
CA HIS A 67 2.32 -19.79 7.50
C HIS A 67 3.32 -20.00 6.36
N ASN A 68 4.50 -20.55 6.68
CA ASN A 68 5.50 -20.96 5.69
C ASN A 68 5.96 -19.81 4.76
N LEU A 69 5.97 -18.57 5.25
CA LEU A 69 6.22 -17.36 4.45
C LEU A 69 7.47 -17.41 3.55
N GLU A 70 8.54 -18.06 4.01
CA GLU A 70 9.80 -18.17 3.27
C GLU A 70 9.88 -19.38 2.33
N THR A 71 8.99 -20.36 2.49
CA THR A 71 9.06 -21.65 1.79
C THR A 71 7.85 -21.95 0.91
N ASP A 72 6.75 -21.23 1.09
CA ASP A 72 5.54 -21.36 0.28
C ASP A 72 5.77 -20.79 -1.12
N GLU A 73 5.51 -21.61 -2.15
CA GLU A 73 5.77 -21.24 -3.55
C GLU A 73 4.88 -20.07 -4.01
N THR A 74 3.62 -20.03 -3.59
CA THR A 74 2.67 -18.96 -3.94
C THR A 74 3.07 -17.66 -3.30
N LEU A 75 3.40 -17.67 -2.01
CA LEU A 75 3.89 -16.46 -1.32
C LEU A 75 5.22 -15.99 -1.91
N GLY A 76 6.09 -16.91 -2.32
CA GLY A 76 7.32 -16.59 -3.06
C GLY A 76 7.04 -15.86 -4.38
N VAL A 77 6.07 -16.34 -5.18
CA VAL A 77 5.66 -15.69 -6.43
C VAL A 77 5.08 -14.30 -6.17
N LEU A 78 4.18 -14.15 -5.20
CA LEU A 78 3.56 -12.86 -4.89
C LEU A 78 4.58 -11.86 -4.33
N ARG A 79 5.51 -12.30 -3.47
CA ARG A 79 6.64 -11.48 -3.00
C ARG A 79 7.49 -10.98 -4.17
N TRP A 80 7.87 -11.87 -5.09
CA TRP A 80 8.64 -11.50 -6.28
C TRP A 80 7.87 -10.50 -7.14
N PHE A 81 6.58 -10.77 -7.38
CA PHE A 81 5.71 -9.91 -8.17
C PHE A 81 5.66 -8.49 -7.61
N SER A 82 5.51 -8.36 -6.29
CA SER A 82 5.47 -7.09 -5.57
C SER A 82 6.84 -6.48 -5.28
N ALA A 83 7.93 -7.06 -5.82
CA ALA A 83 9.31 -6.65 -5.57
C ALA A 83 9.66 -6.55 -4.07
N GLY A 84 9.03 -7.39 -3.24
CA GLY A 84 9.18 -7.39 -1.78
C GLY A 84 8.28 -6.41 -1.02
N TYR A 85 7.57 -5.50 -1.70
CA TYR A 85 6.69 -4.52 -1.06
C TYR A 85 5.25 -5.05 -0.97
N PHE A 86 5.03 -5.99 -0.06
CA PHE A 86 3.71 -6.56 0.18
C PHE A 86 3.43 -6.68 1.67
N ASN A 87 2.16 -6.54 2.04
CA ASN A 87 1.68 -6.95 3.35
C ASN A 87 0.55 -7.98 3.20
N ALA A 88 0.18 -8.59 4.32
CA ALA A 88 -1.00 -9.41 4.44
C ALA A 88 -1.96 -8.84 5.48
N VAL A 89 -3.26 -8.99 5.23
CA VAL A 89 -4.33 -8.60 6.14
C VAL A 89 -5.37 -9.70 6.22
N ARG A 90 -6.00 -9.84 7.38
CA ARG A 90 -7.18 -10.69 7.54
C ARG A 90 -8.42 -9.82 7.39
N ARG A 91 -9.28 -10.19 6.45
CA ARG A 91 -10.56 -9.51 6.21
C ARG A 91 -11.58 -9.87 7.29
N GLU A 92 -12.65 -9.08 7.40
CA GLU A 92 -13.75 -9.33 8.33
C GLU A 92 -14.44 -10.68 8.10
N ASP A 93 -14.47 -11.16 6.85
CA ASP A 93 -15.00 -12.49 6.50
C ASP A 93 -14.04 -13.65 6.88
N GLY A 94 -12.91 -13.33 7.52
CA GLY A 94 -11.87 -14.26 7.95
C GLY A 94 -10.88 -14.66 6.87
N SER A 95 -11.10 -14.23 5.62
CA SER A 95 -10.19 -14.57 4.51
C SER A 95 -8.88 -13.79 4.58
N LEU A 96 -7.83 -14.41 4.06
CA LEU A 96 -6.50 -13.80 3.95
C LEU A 96 -6.39 -13.03 2.65
N GLN A 97 -5.80 -11.84 2.73
CA GLN A 97 -5.56 -10.97 1.59
C GLN A 97 -4.10 -10.53 1.61
N LEU A 98 -3.47 -10.55 0.44
CA LEU A 98 -2.13 -10.02 0.22
C LEU A 98 -2.21 -8.80 -0.69
N ASN A 99 -1.51 -7.71 -0.33
CA ASN A 99 -1.57 -6.45 -1.07
C ASN A 99 -0.22 -6.10 -1.67
N ASP A 100 -0.22 -5.62 -2.91
CA ASP A 100 0.97 -5.02 -3.52
C ASP A 100 1.03 -3.52 -3.18
N LEU A 101 1.88 -3.18 -2.23
CA LEU A 101 1.95 -1.83 -1.67
C LEU A 101 2.51 -0.80 -2.66
N ARG A 102 3.09 -1.24 -3.79
CA ARG A 102 3.56 -0.31 -4.83
C ARG A 102 2.41 0.40 -5.52
N PHE A 103 1.19 -0.13 -5.47
CA PHE A 103 0.01 0.55 -6.01
C PHE A 103 -0.65 1.48 -5.00
N GLY A 104 -0.25 1.42 -3.72
CA GLY A 104 -0.80 2.22 -2.64
C GLY A 104 -2.24 1.87 -2.27
N THR A 105 -2.90 2.81 -1.58
CA THR A 105 -4.31 2.72 -1.19
C THR A 105 -5.10 3.92 -1.70
N PHE A 106 -6.43 3.89 -1.61
CA PHE A 106 -7.26 5.02 -2.02
C PHE A 106 -7.12 6.20 -1.05
N SER A 107 -7.13 5.92 0.26
CA SER A 107 -6.98 6.93 1.32
C SER A 107 -5.54 7.42 1.53
N GLY A 108 -4.55 6.64 1.06
CA GLY A 108 -3.13 6.80 1.39
C GLY A 108 -2.73 6.29 2.78
N ARG A 109 -3.65 5.70 3.55
CA ARG A 109 -3.46 5.33 4.96
C ARG A 109 -3.72 3.86 5.31
N ALA A 110 -4.25 3.06 4.38
CA ALA A 110 -4.61 1.66 4.62
C ALA A 110 -5.58 1.48 5.78
N GLU A 111 -6.69 2.22 5.74
CA GLU A 111 -7.69 2.25 6.83
C GLU A 111 -8.51 0.95 6.92
N ASP A 112 -8.71 0.27 5.79
CA ASP A 112 -9.42 -1.01 5.70
C ASP A 112 -8.83 -1.92 4.59
N ALA A 113 -9.32 -3.15 4.49
CA ALA A 113 -8.82 -4.13 3.53
C ALA A 113 -9.18 -3.80 2.07
N ASP A 114 -10.29 -3.13 1.81
CA ASP A 114 -10.68 -2.70 0.46
C ASP A 114 -9.96 -1.43 -0.01
N ASP A 115 -9.40 -0.66 0.93
CA ASP A 115 -8.56 0.51 0.65
C ASP A 115 -7.34 0.19 -0.23
N TYR A 116 -6.84 -1.05 -0.20
CA TYR A 116 -5.72 -1.45 -1.07
C TYR A 116 -6.12 -1.55 -2.54
N ILE A 117 -5.44 -0.79 -3.40
CA ILE A 117 -5.75 -0.69 -4.83
C ILE A 117 -5.51 -2.02 -5.57
N PHE A 118 -4.48 -2.76 -5.19
CA PHE A 118 -4.11 -4.02 -5.85
C PHE A 118 -3.91 -5.13 -4.83
N ARG A 119 -4.78 -6.14 -4.89
CA ARG A 119 -4.90 -7.18 -3.85
C ARG A 119 -5.15 -8.56 -4.43
N PHE A 120 -4.75 -9.58 -3.66
CA PHE A 120 -4.94 -10.98 -3.94
C PHE A 120 -5.67 -11.64 -2.77
N LYS A 121 -6.82 -12.28 -3.04
CA LYS A 121 -7.47 -13.13 -2.04
C LYS A 121 -6.75 -14.48 -2.01
N LEU A 122 -6.18 -14.83 -0.86
CA LEU A 122 -5.48 -16.10 -0.68
C LEU A 122 -6.47 -17.21 -0.33
N ARG A 123 -6.16 -18.43 -0.79
CA ARG A 123 -6.84 -19.67 -0.42
C ARG A 123 -5.90 -20.48 0.46
N ASP A 124 -6.26 -20.60 1.72
CA ASP A 124 -5.49 -21.36 2.70
C ASP A 124 -5.84 -22.86 2.60
N HIS A 125 -4.82 -23.68 2.32
CA HIS A 125 -4.93 -25.14 2.23
C HIS A 125 -4.28 -25.85 3.44
N GLY A 126 -3.89 -25.08 4.46
CA GLY A 126 -3.21 -25.55 5.67
C GLY A 126 -1.69 -25.67 5.50
N LEU A 127 -1.03 -26.14 6.55
CA LEU A 127 0.44 -26.09 6.69
C LEU A 127 1.23 -26.95 5.70
N THR A 128 0.59 -27.88 5.01
CA THR A 128 1.26 -28.91 4.19
C THR A 128 1.18 -28.66 2.70
N GLU A 129 0.26 -27.80 2.25
CA GLU A 129 0.07 -27.47 0.84
C GLU A 129 0.32 -25.97 0.63
N PRO A 130 0.86 -25.56 -0.53
CA PRO A 130 1.04 -24.14 -0.80
C PRO A 130 -0.28 -23.38 -0.80
N TYR A 131 -0.27 -22.11 -0.46
CA TYR A 131 -1.43 -21.24 -0.65
C TYR A 131 -1.89 -21.26 -2.11
N GLY A 132 -3.19 -21.16 -2.34
CA GLY A 132 -3.75 -20.71 -3.61
C GLY A 132 -4.00 -19.20 -3.58
N PHE A 133 -4.34 -18.61 -4.72
CA PHE A 133 -4.87 -17.24 -4.77
C PHE A 133 -5.86 -17.07 -5.91
N GLU A 134 -6.77 -16.12 -5.76
CA GLU A 134 -7.72 -15.73 -6.81
C GLU A 134 -7.07 -14.76 -7.80
N VAL A 135 -7.69 -14.57 -8.97
CA VAL A 135 -7.21 -13.56 -9.94
C VAL A 135 -7.10 -12.21 -9.24
N ALA A 136 -6.00 -11.50 -9.50
CA ALA A 136 -5.73 -10.21 -8.89
C ALA A 136 -6.94 -9.27 -9.03
N GLN A 137 -7.32 -8.66 -7.91
CA GLN A 137 -8.37 -7.66 -7.85
C GLN A 137 -7.69 -6.29 -7.84
N GLY A 138 -8.03 -5.48 -8.84
CA GLY A 138 -7.56 -4.11 -8.99
C GLY A 138 -8.74 -3.15 -8.92
N GLY A 139 -8.57 -2.05 -8.20
CA GLY A 139 -9.61 -1.04 -8.05
C GLY A 139 -10.53 -1.28 -6.84
N PRO A 140 -11.44 -0.34 -6.58
CA PRO A 140 -12.37 -0.44 -5.47
C PRO A 140 -13.50 -1.44 -5.78
N PRO A 141 -14.16 -2.03 -4.77
CA PRO A 141 -15.43 -2.75 -4.95
C PRO A 141 -16.46 -1.87 -5.70
N GLU A 142 -17.34 -2.46 -6.52
CA GLU A 142 -18.32 -1.69 -7.32
C GLU A 142 -19.19 -0.76 -6.46
N GLU A 143 -19.56 -1.18 -5.24
CA GLU A 143 -20.43 -0.42 -4.34
C GLU A 143 -19.76 0.83 -3.77
N THR A 144 -18.45 0.80 -3.51
CA THR A 144 -17.68 1.91 -2.95
C THR A 144 -16.82 2.63 -3.99
N ALA A 145 -16.95 2.26 -5.26
CA ALA A 145 -16.05 2.70 -6.32
C ALA A 145 -16.04 4.21 -6.53
N GLU A 146 -17.20 4.85 -6.51
CA GLU A 146 -17.29 6.30 -6.72
C GLU A 146 -16.61 7.08 -5.60
N GLU A 147 -16.86 6.69 -4.35
CA GLU A 147 -16.30 7.34 -3.16
C GLU A 147 -14.77 7.22 -3.13
N MET A 148 -14.25 5.99 -3.26
CA MET A 148 -12.81 5.74 -3.20
C MET A 148 -12.05 6.39 -4.38
N MET A 149 -12.68 6.46 -5.56
CA MET A 149 -12.12 7.20 -6.69
C MET A 149 -12.16 8.72 -6.47
N MET A 150 -13.20 9.21 -5.78
CA MET A 150 -13.27 10.61 -5.37
C MET A 150 -12.17 10.95 -4.37
N ASP A 151 -11.79 10.05 -3.46
CA ASP A 151 -10.68 10.26 -2.53
C ASP A 151 -9.35 10.45 -3.26
N LEU A 152 -9.04 9.60 -4.24
CA LEU A 152 -7.85 9.78 -5.08
C LEU A 152 -7.90 11.12 -5.84
N PHE A 153 -9.07 11.49 -6.37
CA PHE A 153 -9.23 12.76 -7.08
C PHE A 153 -9.05 13.96 -6.14
N ASN A 154 -9.62 13.91 -4.94
CA ASN A 154 -9.50 14.94 -3.91
C ASN A 154 -8.04 15.09 -3.50
N ARG A 155 -7.37 13.97 -3.21
CA ARG A 155 -5.97 13.96 -2.85
C ARG A 155 -5.08 14.49 -3.97
N ALA A 156 -5.41 14.21 -5.23
CA ALA A 156 -4.66 14.73 -6.39
C ALA A 156 -4.76 16.24 -6.56
N ARG A 157 -5.83 16.88 -6.05
CA ARG A 157 -5.95 18.35 -6.03
C ARG A 157 -4.98 19.04 -5.07
N GLY A 158 -4.29 18.27 -4.23
CA GLY A 158 -3.30 18.76 -3.27
C GLY A 158 -3.90 19.05 -1.91
N LEU A 159 -3.06 19.06 -0.89
CA LEU A 159 -3.38 19.44 0.47
C LEU A 159 -2.81 20.84 0.76
N SER A 160 -3.60 21.66 1.43
CA SER A 160 -3.21 22.95 1.98
C SER A 160 -2.93 22.86 3.49
N PRO A 161 -2.30 23.88 4.10
CA PRO A 161 -2.10 23.91 5.54
C PRO A 161 -3.41 23.84 6.36
N GLU A 162 -4.55 24.24 5.78
CA GLU A 162 -5.87 24.15 6.41
C GLU A 162 -6.40 22.70 6.48
N ASP A 163 -5.88 21.80 5.64
CA ASP A 163 -6.28 20.39 5.56
C ASP A 163 -5.45 19.49 6.50
N SER A 164 -4.37 20.01 7.10
CA SER A 164 -3.54 19.26 8.03
C SER A 164 -4.22 19.16 9.39
N PRO A 165 -4.39 17.95 9.97
CA PRO A 165 -4.94 17.82 11.31
C PRO A 165 -4.04 18.56 12.32
N SER A 166 -4.67 19.33 13.20
CA SER A 166 -4.03 20.10 14.28
C SER A 166 -3.39 19.20 15.34
#